data_AF-A0A6M0IIB6-F1
#
_entry.id   AF-A0A6M0IIB6-F1
#
_cell.length_a   1.000
_cell.length_b   1.000
_cell.length_c   1.000
_cell.angle_alpha   90.00
_cell.angle_beta   90.00
_cell.angle_gamma   90.00
#
_symmetry.space_group_name_H-M   'P 1'
#
loop_
_entity.id
_entity.type
_entity.pdbx_description
1 polymer ?
#
loop_
_entity_poly.entity_id
_entity_poly.type
_entity_poly.pdbx_seq_one_letter_code
_entity_poly.pdbx_strand_id
1 'polypeptide(L)'
;METIYNWLLENTGNAGHYYTVLNTHRQHDSNGSDSLEIMARRSADFSVVNLVFVNEHTADGPDSDRNGRLVTSYLFSDEQQVIDYIATGTEPQASASEQTTGVRVLVVEPGGEAATITFPHEQ
;
A
#
# COMPACT_ATOMS: atom_id res chain seq x y z
N MET A 1 2.23 -9.26 9.41
CA MET A 1 1.62 -7.94 9.13
C MET A 1 1.72 -6.95 10.27
N GLU A 2 1.82 -7.38 11.54
CA GLU A 2 1.88 -6.46 12.70
C GLU A 2 3.01 -5.43 12.62
N THR A 3 4.20 -5.82 12.17
CA THR A 3 5.35 -4.93 12.06
C THR A 3 5.06 -3.76 11.13
N ILE A 4 4.52 -4.06 9.94
CA ILE A 4 4.16 -3.04 8.95
C ILE A 4 3.05 -2.13 9.51
N TYR A 5 2.03 -2.73 10.12
CA TYR A 5 0.92 -1.97 10.69
C TYR A 5 1.37 -0.98 11.77
N ASN A 6 2.19 -1.43 12.73
CA ASN A 6 2.70 -0.55 13.79
C ASN A 6 3.57 0.57 13.22
N TRP A 7 4.45 0.25 12.26
CA TRP A 7 5.29 1.26 11.62
C TRP A 7 4.45 2.31 10.87
N LEU A 8 3.38 1.90 10.17
CA LEU A 8 2.45 2.81 9.49
C LEU A 8 1.78 3.78 10.47
N LEU A 9 1.33 3.29 11.63
CA LEU A 9 0.72 4.13 12.66
C LEU A 9 1.70 5.14 13.23
N GLU A 10 2.93 4.71 13.53
CA GLU A 10 3.99 5.58 14.07
C GLU A 10 4.45 6.66 13.07
N ASN A 11 4.31 6.39 11.77
CA ASN A 11 4.80 7.27 10.69
C ASN A 11 3.68 7.93 9.88
N THR A 12 2.44 7.91 10.38
CA THR A 12 1.32 8.59 9.73
C THR A 12 1.59 10.10 9.64
N GLY A 13 1.40 10.68 8.46
CA GLY A 13 1.66 12.09 8.19
C GLY A 13 3.13 12.46 7.98
N ASN A 14 4.07 11.52 8.02
CA ASN A 14 5.49 11.81 7.79
C ASN A 14 5.75 12.13 6.31
N ALA A 15 5.88 13.43 6.00
CA ALA A 15 6.11 13.93 4.66
C ALA A 15 7.55 13.70 4.13
N GLY A 16 8.47 13.20 4.96
CA GLY A 16 9.83 12.83 4.54
C GLY A 16 9.90 11.48 3.81
N HIS A 17 8.82 10.69 3.84
CA HIS A 17 8.74 9.40 3.17
C HIS A 17 8.30 9.53 1.71
N TYR A 18 8.65 8.55 0.88
CA TYR A 18 8.19 8.46 -0.50
C TYR A 18 6.67 8.38 -0.60
N TYR A 19 6.03 7.62 0.29
CA TYR A 19 4.60 7.65 0.52
C TYR A 19 4.28 8.29 1.88
N THR A 20 3.66 9.47 1.87
CA THR A 20 3.07 10.05 3.07
C THR A 20 1.79 9.28 3.40
N VAL A 21 1.79 8.52 4.49
CA VAL A 21 0.61 7.77 4.97
C VAL A 21 -0.44 8.75 5.47
N LEU A 22 -1.64 8.70 4.90
CA LEU A 22 -2.77 9.55 5.28
C LEU A 22 -3.75 8.82 6.19
N ASN A 23 -4.01 7.55 5.89
CA ASN A 23 -4.87 6.69 6.68
C ASN A 23 -4.49 5.22 6.49
N THR A 24 -4.69 4.41 7.53
CA THR A 24 -4.45 2.97 7.50
C THR A 24 -5.68 2.25 8.05
N HIS A 25 -6.18 1.28 7.30
CA HIS A 25 -7.31 0.44 7.67
C HIS A 25 -6.89 -1.03 7.60
N ARG A 26 -7.22 -1.79 8.65
CA ARG A 26 -6.95 -3.23 8.70
C ARG A 26 -8.22 -3.98 8.39
N GLN A 27 -8.19 -4.80 7.35
CA GLN A 27 -9.26 -5.74 7.06
C GLN A 27 -8.86 -7.14 7.48
N HIS A 28 -9.74 -7.78 8.24
CA HIS A 28 -9.67 -9.19 8.56
C HIS A 28 -10.79 -9.89 7.78
N ASP A 29 -10.45 -10.60 6.72
CA ASP A 29 -11.45 -11.40 6.01
C ASP A 29 -11.74 -12.69 6.80
N SER A 30 -13.00 -13.11 6.80
CA SER A 30 -13.47 -14.36 7.43
C SER A 30 -12.77 -15.60 6.85
N ASN A 31 -12.18 -15.48 5.65
CA ASN A 31 -11.36 -16.51 5.00
C ASN A 31 -9.88 -16.52 5.43
N GLY A 32 -9.50 -15.74 6.45
CA GLY A 32 -8.16 -15.79 7.07
C GLY A 32 -7.07 -15.02 6.32
N SER A 33 -7.44 -14.22 5.32
CA SER A 33 -6.50 -13.31 4.66
C SER A 33 -6.51 -11.94 5.35
N ASP A 34 -5.49 -11.69 6.16
CA ASP A 34 -5.21 -10.36 6.71
C ASP A 34 -4.70 -9.43 5.61
N SER A 35 -5.34 -8.26 5.47
CA SER A 35 -4.85 -7.20 4.59
C SER A 35 -4.84 -5.83 5.26
N LEU A 36 -3.92 -5.00 4.79
CA LEU A 36 -3.83 -3.59 5.18
C LEU A 36 -4.14 -2.73 3.96
N GLU A 37 -5.09 -1.81 4.11
CA GLU A 37 -5.42 -0.79 3.12
C GLU A 37 -4.88 0.55 3.60
N ILE A 38 -4.05 1.20 2.79
CA ILE A 38 -3.39 2.45 3.13
C ILE A 38 -3.74 3.48 2.09
N MET A 39 -4.33 4.59 2.51
CA MET A 39 -4.42 5.79 1.67
C MET A 39 -3.14 6.57 1.87
N ALA A 40 -2.40 6.81 0.79
CA ALA A 40 -1.11 7.48 0.84
C ALA A 40 -0.98 8.53 -0.25
N ARG A 41 -0.18 9.56 0.00
CA ARG A 41 0.20 10.55 -1.01
C ARG A 41 1.63 10.29 -1.45
N ARG A 42 1.86 10.15 -2.76
CA ARG A 42 3.19 10.06 -3.35
C ARG A 42 3.90 11.41 -3.27
N SER A 43 5.12 11.42 -2.74
CA SER A 43 5.90 12.66 -2.60
C SER A 43 6.42 13.21 -3.93
N ALA A 44 6.55 12.37 -4.96
CA ALA A 44 7.04 12.79 -6.28
C ALA A 44 6.04 13.67 -7.05
N ASP A 45 4.74 13.38 -6.95
CA ASP A 45 3.70 14.01 -7.78
C ASP A 45 2.44 14.43 -7.00
N PHE A 46 2.46 14.31 -5.67
CA PHE A 46 1.35 14.60 -4.76
C PHE A 46 0.06 13.82 -5.05
N SER A 47 0.13 12.78 -5.87
CA SER A 47 -1.03 11.95 -6.17
C SER A 47 -1.40 11.08 -4.97
N VAL A 48 -2.68 10.92 -4.76
CA VAL A 48 -3.22 10.00 -3.75
C VAL A 48 -3.36 8.62 -4.38
N VAL A 49 -2.85 7.60 -3.70
CA VAL A 49 -2.98 6.20 -4.08
C VAL A 49 -3.47 5.38 -2.89
N ASN A 50 -4.10 4.25 -3.19
CA ASN A 50 -4.36 3.20 -2.22
C ASN A 50 -3.28 2.12 -2.35
N LEU A 51 -2.59 1.82 -1.26
CA LEU A 51 -1.72 0.66 -1.15
C LEU A 51 -2.50 -0.45 -0.46
N VAL A 52 -2.47 -1.67 -1.00
CA VAL A 52 -3.05 -2.82 -0.33
C VAL A 52 -2.00 -3.88 -0.12
N PHE A 53 -1.78 -4.25 1.15
CA PHE A 53 -0.81 -5.26 1.54
C PHE A 53 -1.52 -6.55 1.88
N VAL A 54 -1.06 -7.64 1.30
CA VAL A 54 -1.65 -8.97 1.45
C VAL A 54 -0.52 -9.97 1.69
N ASN A 55 -0.66 -10.82 2.69
CA ASN A 55 0.24 -11.96 2.86
C ASN A 55 -0.17 -13.06 1.88
N GLU A 56 0.65 -13.31 0.86
CA GLU A 56 0.42 -14.45 -0.03
C GLU A 56 0.96 -15.72 0.61
N HIS A 57 0.06 -16.53 1.18
CA HIS A 57 0.33 -17.91 1.57
C HIS A 57 -0.28 -18.94 0.60
N THR A 58 -1.18 -18.53 -0.31
CA THR A 58 -1.84 -19.40 -1.30
C THR A 58 -2.17 -18.63 -2.58
N ALA A 59 -2.12 -19.34 -3.71
CA ALA A 59 -2.22 -18.83 -5.08
C ALA A 59 -3.57 -18.20 -5.48
N ASP A 60 -4.54 -18.13 -4.57
CA ASP A 60 -5.72 -17.29 -4.74
C ASP A 60 -5.42 -15.93 -4.10
N GLY A 61 -4.85 -15.04 -4.91
CA GLY A 61 -4.79 -13.63 -4.57
C GLY A 61 -6.22 -13.10 -4.38
N PRO A 62 -6.44 -12.06 -3.56
CA PRO A 62 -7.77 -11.50 -3.35
C PRO A 62 -8.28 -10.95 -4.68
N ASP A 63 -9.07 -11.78 -5.37
CA ASP A 63 -9.90 -11.41 -6.50
C ASP A 63 -11.02 -10.57 -5.89
N SER A 64 -10.92 -9.26 -6.02
CA SER A 64 -11.93 -8.37 -5.48
C SER A 64 -12.00 -7.12 -6.32
N ASP A 65 -13.25 -6.79 -6.67
CA ASP A 65 -13.79 -5.46 -6.92
C ASP A 65 -13.18 -4.40 -5.99
N ARG A 66 -11.92 -4.03 -6.23
CA ARG A 66 -11.24 -2.95 -5.51
C ARG A 66 -11.51 -1.67 -6.27
N ASN A 67 -12.22 -0.74 -5.63
CA ASN A 67 -12.60 0.55 -6.20
C ASN A 67 -11.36 1.35 -6.64
N GLY A 68 -10.96 1.21 -7.90
CA GLY A 68 -9.84 1.93 -8.47
C GLY A 68 -9.13 1.18 -9.60
N ARG A 69 -8.16 1.84 -10.22
CA ARG A 69 -7.35 1.26 -11.29
C ARG A 69 -6.04 0.74 -10.72
N LEU A 70 -5.75 -0.55 -10.89
CA LEU A 70 -4.43 -1.10 -10.55
C LEU A 70 -3.35 -0.42 -11.39
N VAL A 71 -2.40 0.24 -10.72
CA VAL A 71 -1.25 0.89 -11.34
C VAL A 71 -0.10 -0.10 -11.44
N THR A 72 0.22 -0.77 -10.34
CA THR A 72 1.33 -1.70 -10.24
C THR A 72 1.14 -2.68 -9.08
N SER A 73 1.81 -3.82 -9.17
CA SER A 73 1.84 -4.86 -8.15
C SER A 73 3.29 -5.25 -7.90
N TYR A 74 3.70 -5.22 -6.65
CA TYR A 74 5.02 -5.69 -6.21
C TYR A 74 4.84 -6.87 -5.27
N LEU A 75 5.77 -7.82 -5.32
CA LEU A 75 5.90 -8.88 -4.33
C LEU A 75 7.21 -8.68 -3.59
N PHE A 76 7.12 -8.53 -2.27
CA PHE A 76 8.27 -8.35 -1.39
C PHE A 76 8.51 -9.63 -0.58
N SER A 77 9.77 -9.96 -0.37
CA SER A 77 10.14 -11.20 0.35
C SER A 77 9.81 -11.12 1.84
N ASP A 78 9.76 -9.91 2.41
CA ASP A 78 9.56 -9.68 3.83
C ASP A 78 8.94 -8.29 4.12
N GLU A 79 8.58 -8.08 5.39
CA GLU A 79 7.95 -6.85 5.87
C GLU A 79 8.87 -5.63 5.84
N GLN A 80 10.18 -5.81 6.02
CA GLN A 80 11.14 -4.71 6.05
C GLN A 80 11.28 -4.09 4.66
N GLN A 81 11.32 -4.91 3.60
CA GLN A 81 11.37 -4.38 2.24
C GLN A 81 10.12 -3.56 1.88
N VAL A 82 8.95 -3.92 2.42
CA VAL A 82 7.72 -3.13 2.26
C VAL A 82 7.87 -1.79 2.98
N ILE A 83 8.38 -1.78 4.22
CA ILE A 83 8.64 -0.55 4.97
C ILE A 83 9.62 0.35 4.20
N ASP A 84 10.71 -0.23 3.69
CA ASP A 84 11.71 0.51 2.92
C ASP A 84 11.12 1.08 1.64
N TYR A 85 10.24 0.33 0.95
CA TYR A 85 9.50 0.83 -0.21
C TYR A 85 8.59 2.02 0.15
N ILE A 86 7.87 1.96 1.28
CA ILE A 86 7.02 3.08 1.73
C ILE A 86 7.87 4.31 2.06
N ALA A 87 8.97 4.10 2.77
CA ALA A 87 9.85 5.16 3.25
C ALA A 87 10.66 5.81 2.12
N THR A 88 11.20 5.02 1.20
CA THR A 88 12.23 5.47 0.24
C THR A 88 11.82 5.36 -1.22
N GLY A 89 10.77 4.61 -1.53
CA GLY A 89 10.39 4.28 -2.91
C GLY A 89 11.28 3.22 -3.55
N THR A 90 12.13 2.54 -2.77
CA THR A 90 12.98 1.45 -3.27
C THR A 90 12.10 0.25 -3.66
N GLU A 91 11.97 0.04 -4.96
CA GLU A 91 11.27 -1.12 -5.53
C GLU A 91 11.99 -2.42 -5.19
N PRO A 92 11.28 -3.56 -5.11
CA PRO A 92 11.95 -4.83 -4.89
C PRO A 92 12.92 -5.09 -6.06
N GLN A 93 14.17 -5.41 -5.72
CA GLN A 93 15.12 -5.94 -6.70
C GLN A 93 14.44 -7.13 -7.38
N ALA A 94 14.48 -7.20 -8.71
CA ALA A 94 13.91 -8.29 -9.50
C ALA A 94 14.60 -9.62 -9.18
N SER A 95 14.29 -10.19 -8.03
CA SER A 95 14.77 -11.48 -7.57
C SER A 95 13.74 -12.51 -7.99
N ALA A 96 13.87 -12.85 -9.27
CA ALA A 96 13.40 -14.05 -9.94
C ALA A 96 11.89 -14.36 -9.88
N SER A 97 11.39 -14.72 -11.05
CA SER A 97 10.08 -15.28 -11.39
C SER A 97 9.65 -16.55 -10.62
N GLU A 98 10.19 -16.81 -9.42
CA GLU A 98 10.03 -18.04 -8.63
C GLU A 98 9.56 -17.79 -7.19
N GLN A 99 9.48 -16.55 -6.71
CA GLN A 99 8.99 -16.27 -5.37
C GLN A 99 7.45 -16.34 -5.35
N THR A 100 6.90 -17.39 -4.75
CA THR A 100 5.43 -17.63 -4.66
C THR A 100 4.84 -17.23 -3.31
N THR A 101 5.67 -16.73 -2.38
CA THR A 101 5.27 -16.37 -1.01
C THR A 101 5.93 -15.07 -0.61
N GLY A 102 5.18 -14.18 0.03
CA GLY A 102 5.67 -12.88 0.47
C GLY A 102 4.54 -11.92 0.77
N VAL A 103 4.90 -10.63 0.86
CA VAL A 103 3.93 -9.55 1.03
C VAL A 103 3.67 -8.93 -0.35
N ARG A 104 2.46 -9.14 -0.87
CA ARG A 104 2.02 -8.48 -2.10
C ARG A 104 1.55 -7.07 -1.77
N VAL A 105 2.10 -6.09 -2.47
CA VAL A 105 1.71 -4.69 -2.41
C VAL A 105 1.07 -4.30 -3.73
N LEU A 106 -0.20 -3.95 -3.68
CA LEU A 106 -0.93 -3.41 -4.82
C LEU A 106 -1.01 -1.89 -4.70
N VAL A 107 -0.62 -1.18 -5.76
CA VAL A 107 -0.79 0.27 -5.85
C VAL A 107 -1.97 0.55 -6.77
N VAL A 108 -2.97 1.23 -6.25
CA VAL A 108 -4.25 1.48 -6.91
C VAL A 108 -4.51 2.97 -6.94
N GLU A 109 -4.85 3.50 -8.11
CA GLU A 109 -5.41 4.85 -8.23
C GLU A 109 -6.84 4.84 -7.70
N PRO A 110 -7.19 5.71 -6.73
CA PRO A 110 -8.54 5.77 -6.20
C PRO A 110 -9.53 6.15 -7.31
N GLY A 111 -10.64 5.41 -7.41
CA GLY A 111 -11.73 5.76 -8.32
C GLY A 111 -12.61 6.91 -7.80
N GLY A 112 -13.23 7.68 -8.71
CA GLY A 112 -14.23 8.71 -8.38
C GLY A 112 -13.66 10.04 -7.83
N GLU A 113 -14.50 10.83 -7.14
CA GLU A 113 -14.12 12.14 -6.57
C GLU A 113 -13.09 12.06 -5.43
N ALA A 114 -12.86 10.85 -4.88
CA ALA A 114 -11.86 10.59 -3.84
C ALA A 114 -10.40 10.85 -4.29
N ALA A 115 -10.17 11.00 -5.60
CA ALA A 115 -8.89 11.40 -6.16
C ALA A 115 -8.56 12.90 -5.98
N THR A 116 -9.52 13.72 -5.50
CA THR A 116 -9.36 15.19 -5.44
C THR A 116 -9.41 15.69 -4.00
N ILE A 117 -8.23 15.85 -3.37
CA ILE A 117 -8.13 16.65 -2.14
C ILE A 117 -8.11 18.13 -2.56
N THR A 118 -9.26 18.79 -2.52
CA THR A 118 -9.35 20.23 -2.77
C THR A 118 -9.19 20.96 -1.44
N PHE A 119 -8.09 21.69 -1.25
CA PHE A 119 -7.93 22.56 -0.09
C PHE A 119 -8.75 23.84 -0.32
N PRO A 120 -9.60 24.28 0.63
CA PRO A 120 -10.30 25.55 0.48
C PRO A 120 -9.29 26.70 0.47
N HIS A 121 -9.44 27.64 -0.47
CA HIS A 121 -8.72 28.91 -0.40
C HIS A 121 -9.17 29.65 0.87
N GLU A 122 -8.23 30.04 1.73
CA GLU A 122 -8.51 30.93 2.85
C GLU A 122 -9.13 32.23 2.32
N GLN A 123 -10.31 32.58 2.84
CA GLN A 123 -10.99 33.86 2.55
C GLN A 123 -10.52 34.95 3.51
#